data_AF-A0A1V6G3W9-F1
#
_entry.id   AF-A0A1V6G3W9-F1
#
_cell.length_a   1.000
_cell.length_b   1.000
_cell.length_c   1.000
_cell.angle_alpha   90.00
_cell.angle_beta   90.00
_cell.angle_gamma   90.00
#
_symmetry.space_group_name_H-M   'P 1'
#
loop_
_entity.id
_entity.type
_entity.pdbx_description
1 polymer ?
#
loop_
_entity_poly.entity_id
_entity_poly.type
_entity_poly.pdbx_seq_one_letter_code
_entity_poly.pdbx_strand_id
1 'polypeptide(L)'
;MKTSNWEAKRREMQSVCLNCHSPAWVNGFYAQYDGAIALYNEQYYKPAKAMIDDLYANNLITRDNPWDDEIEIVLYHLWHHEGRRARMGTAMMGQDYAHWHGFFELAQDLDKMKKEYGRIKREGKPVKKGKPGKGGY
;
A
#
# COMPACT_ATOMS: atom_id res chain seq x y z
N MET A 1 13.37 -1.06 -0.43
CA MET A 1 14.84 -0.97 -0.63
C MET A 1 15.28 0.45 -0.38
N LYS A 2 16.32 0.67 0.43
CA LYS A 2 16.90 2.01 0.60
C LYS A 2 17.78 2.34 -0.61
N THR A 3 17.67 3.55 -1.14
CA THR A 3 18.40 3.97 -2.35
C THR A 3 19.83 4.39 -2.02
N SER A 4 20.67 4.58 -3.03
CA SER A 4 22.02 5.11 -2.82
C SER A 4 21.96 6.47 -2.12
N ASN A 5 22.91 6.67 -1.20
CA ASN A 5 23.07 7.90 -0.42
C ASN A 5 21.82 8.29 0.43
N TRP A 6 20.98 7.32 0.82
CA TRP A 6 19.76 7.60 1.60
C TRP A 6 20.06 8.21 2.98
N GLU A 7 21.19 7.88 3.59
CA GLU A 7 21.58 8.41 4.91
C GLU A 7 21.89 9.91 4.84
N ALA A 8 22.61 10.36 3.80
CA ALA A 8 22.87 11.78 3.63
C ALA A 8 21.57 12.55 3.34
N LYS A 9 20.70 12.02 2.47
CA LYS A 9 19.37 12.60 2.20
C LYS A 9 18.52 12.68 3.48
N ARG A 10 18.59 11.65 4.33
CA ARG A 10 17.91 11.65 5.64
C ARG A 10 18.46 12.73 6.56
N ARG A 11 19.78 12.90 6.64
CA ARG A 11 20.42 13.97 7.43
C ARG A 11 20.03 15.36 6.91
N GLU A 12 19.96 15.53 5.60
CA GLU A 12 19.50 16.78 4.97
C GLU A 12 18.05 17.10 5.37
N MET A 13 17.13 16.13 5.25
CA MET A 13 15.75 16.33 5.72
C MET A 13 15.67 16.62 7.22
N GLN A 14 16.42 15.88 8.06
CA GLN A 14 16.49 16.11 9.50
C GLN A 14 16.96 17.52 9.85
N SER A 15 17.92 18.08 9.09
CA SER A 15 18.42 19.43 9.32
C SER A 15 17.34 20.51 9.20
N VAL A 16 16.38 20.33 8.30
CA VAL A 16 15.23 21.24 8.16
C VAL A 16 14.35 21.18 9.41
N CYS A 17 14.07 19.98 9.92
CA CYS A 17 13.26 19.79 11.13
C CYS A 17 13.95 20.36 12.38
N LEU A 18 15.27 20.22 12.47
CA LEU A 18 16.08 20.68 13.59
C LEU A 18 16.13 22.21 13.73
N ASN A 19 15.70 22.96 12.73
CA ASN A 19 15.53 24.41 12.85
C ASN A 19 14.43 24.79 13.86
N CYS A 20 13.45 23.92 14.09
CA CYS A 20 12.28 24.21 14.93
C CYS A 20 12.01 23.17 16.02
N HIS A 21 12.55 21.95 15.90
CA HIS A 21 12.26 20.83 16.80
C HIS A 21 13.53 20.26 17.45
N SER A 22 13.39 19.73 18.66
CA SER A 22 14.50 19.10 19.38
C SER A 22 14.97 17.81 18.69
N PRO A 23 16.25 17.41 18.85
CA PRO A 23 16.75 16.15 18.29
C PRO A 23 15.96 14.92 18.73
N ALA A 24 15.49 14.89 19.98
CA ALA A 24 14.68 13.80 20.51
C ALA A 24 13.35 13.66 19.75
N TRP A 25 12.68 14.79 19.47
CA TRP A 25 11.45 14.80 18.70
C TRP A 25 11.68 14.34 17.25
N VAL A 26 12.72 14.87 16.59
CA VAL A 26 13.07 14.53 15.20
C VAL A 26 13.37 13.03 15.07
N ASN A 27 14.17 12.48 15.99
CA ASN A 27 14.47 11.05 16.02
C ASN A 27 13.22 10.20 16.25
N GLY A 28 12.33 10.63 17.16
CA GLY A 28 11.05 9.96 17.42
C GLY A 28 10.13 9.93 16.20
N PHE A 29 9.93 11.07 15.53
CA PHE A 29 9.16 11.16 14.29
C PHE A 29 9.68 10.16 13.25
N TYR A 30 11.00 10.12 13.07
CA TYR A 30 11.61 9.29 12.05
C TYR A 30 11.61 7.80 12.37
N ALA A 31 11.69 7.42 13.65
CA ALA A 31 11.44 6.05 14.08
C ALA A 31 10.00 5.61 13.80
N GLN A 32 9.01 6.47 14.12
CA GLN A 32 7.60 6.21 13.81
C GLN A 32 7.36 6.12 12.31
N TYR A 33 7.92 7.04 11.53
CA TYR A 33 7.77 7.05 10.08
C TYR A 33 8.33 5.78 9.43
N ASP A 34 9.55 5.40 9.78
CA ASP A 34 10.17 4.18 9.25
C ASP A 34 9.37 2.93 9.66
N GLY A 35 8.82 2.91 10.89
CA GLY A 35 7.93 1.87 11.38
C GLY A 35 6.65 1.75 10.55
N ALA A 36 6.00 2.87 10.20
CA ALA A 36 4.80 2.87 9.36
C ALA A 36 5.11 2.37 7.94
N ILE A 37 6.25 2.78 7.35
CA ILE A 37 6.68 2.26 6.04
C ILE A 37 6.90 0.74 6.09
N ALA A 38 7.56 0.24 7.14
CA ALA A 38 7.78 -1.18 7.33
C ALA A 38 6.46 -1.95 7.52
N LEU A 39 5.55 -1.41 8.34
CA LEU A 39 4.22 -1.98 8.56
C LEU A 39 3.46 -2.14 7.25
N TYR A 40 3.35 -1.08 6.44
CA TYR A 40 2.70 -1.14 5.13
C TYR A 40 3.35 -2.20 4.22
N ASN A 41 4.68 -2.18 4.10
CA ASN A 41 5.38 -3.07 3.17
C ASN A 41 5.22 -4.55 3.56
N GLU A 42 5.47 -4.88 4.82
CA GLU A 42 5.54 -6.28 5.26
C GLU A 42 4.17 -6.87 5.59
N GLN A 43 3.26 -6.10 6.18
CA GLN A 43 1.97 -6.63 6.66
C GLN A 43 0.82 -6.47 5.67
N TYR A 44 0.93 -5.55 4.70
CA TYR A 44 -0.14 -5.28 3.75
C TYR A 44 0.27 -5.59 2.32
N TYR A 45 1.29 -4.89 1.79
CA TYR A 45 1.61 -4.98 0.37
C TYR A 45 2.18 -6.35 -0.02
N LYS A 46 3.13 -6.89 0.75
CA LYS A 46 3.77 -8.17 0.44
C LYS A 46 2.78 -9.35 0.46
N PRO A 47 1.89 -9.51 1.47
CA PRO A 47 0.84 -10.53 1.43
C PRO A 47 -0.15 -10.35 0.27
N ALA A 48 -0.59 -9.11 0.02
CA ALA A 48 -1.50 -8.80 -1.09
C ALA A 48 -0.90 -9.18 -2.45
N LYS A 49 0.36 -8.82 -2.67
CA LYS A 49 1.09 -9.16 -3.89
C LYS A 49 1.29 -10.66 -4.04
N ALA A 50 1.59 -11.39 -2.96
CA ALA A 50 1.76 -12.83 -3.00
C ALA A 50 0.49 -13.57 -3.44
N MET A 51 -0.70 -13.13 -2.99
CA MET A 51 -1.98 -13.69 -3.44
C MET A 51 -2.18 -13.48 -4.94
N ILE A 52 -1.90 -12.27 -5.43
CA ILE A 52 -2.05 -11.93 -6.85
C ILE A 52 -1.04 -12.70 -7.72
N ASP A 53 0.21 -12.79 -7.28
CA ASP A 53 1.25 -13.57 -7.98
C ASP A 53 0.88 -15.07 -8.06
N ASP A 54 0.32 -15.65 -6.99
CA ASP A 54 -0.17 -17.04 -7.01
C ASP A 54 -1.29 -17.23 -8.05
N LEU A 55 -2.28 -16.33 -8.09
CA LEU A 55 -3.38 -16.45 -9.04
C LEU A 55 -2.90 -16.34 -10.49
N TYR A 56 -1.97 -15.42 -10.78
CA TYR A 56 -1.34 -15.35 -12.11
C TYR A 56 -0.57 -16.63 -12.45
N ALA A 57 0.22 -17.17 -11.52
CA ALA A 57 1.01 -18.37 -11.75
C ALA A 57 0.13 -19.61 -12.07
N ASN A 58 -1.09 -19.63 -11.54
CA ASN A 58 -2.08 -20.69 -11.79
C ASN A 58 -3.04 -20.37 -12.95
N ASN A 59 -2.83 -19.28 -13.70
CA ASN A 59 -3.71 -18.81 -14.78
C ASN A 59 -5.18 -18.63 -14.34
N LEU A 60 -5.41 -18.27 -13.08
CA LEU A 60 -6.76 -18.01 -12.54
C LEU A 60 -7.22 -16.57 -12.79
N ILE A 61 -6.28 -15.67 -13.06
CA ILE A 61 -6.48 -14.29 -13.51
C ILE A 61 -5.43 -13.98 -14.59
N THR A 62 -5.61 -12.92 -15.37
CA THR A 62 -4.74 -12.58 -16.51
C THR A 62 -4.11 -11.21 -16.35
N ARG A 63 -2.86 -11.04 -16.83
CA ARG A 63 -2.11 -9.78 -16.69
C ARG A 63 -2.44 -8.73 -17.75
N ASP A 64 -3.32 -9.04 -18.69
CA ASP A 64 -3.62 -8.18 -19.84
C ASP A 64 -4.41 -6.94 -19.46
N ASN A 65 -5.24 -7.00 -18.41
CA ASN A 65 -6.00 -5.87 -17.93
C ASN A 65 -6.20 -5.90 -16.40
N PRO A 66 -5.43 -5.14 -15.60
CA PRO A 66 -5.51 -5.15 -14.13
C PRO A 66 -6.78 -4.49 -13.55
N TRP A 67 -7.81 -4.32 -14.38
CA TRP A 67 -9.07 -3.66 -14.08
C TRP A 67 -10.28 -4.52 -14.44
N ASP A 68 -10.09 -5.77 -14.89
CA ASP A 68 -11.22 -6.63 -15.19
C ASP A 68 -11.59 -7.57 -14.04
N ASP A 69 -10.64 -7.92 -13.15
CA ASP A 69 -10.88 -8.75 -11.98
C ASP A 69 -10.98 -7.95 -10.69
N GLU A 70 -12.01 -8.24 -9.88
CA GLU A 70 -12.26 -7.53 -8.61
C GLU A 70 -11.04 -7.55 -7.68
N ILE A 71 -10.32 -8.67 -7.61
CA ILE A 71 -9.15 -8.79 -6.74
C ILE A 71 -7.97 -7.91 -7.20
N GLU A 72 -7.83 -7.65 -8.50
CA GLU A 72 -6.81 -6.74 -9.04
C GLU A 72 -7.16 -5.27 -8.75
N ILE A 73 -8.44 -4.92 -8.86
CA ILE A 73 -8.93 -3.59 -8.49
C ILE A 73 -8.71 -3.35 -6.98
N VAL A 74 -9.02 -4.33 -6.12
CA VAL A 74 -8.76 -4.21 -4.69
C VAL A 74 -7.25 -4.09 -4.42
N LEU A 75 -6.38 -4.84 -5.13
CA LEU A 75 -4.93 -4.65 -5.04
C LEU A 75 -4.53 -3.21 -5.41
N TYR A 76 -5.12 -2.62 -6.45
CA TYR A 76 -4.84 -1.24 -6.83
C TYR A 76 -5.21 -0.26 -5.71
N HIS A 77 -6.39 -0.41 -5.11
CA HIS A 77 -6.79 0.45 -3.99
C HIS A 77 -5.83 0.31 -2.80
N LEU A 78 -5.50 -0.93 -2.41
CA LEU A 78 -4.56 -1.22 -1.34
C LEU A 78 -3.18 -0.62 -1.60
N TRP A 79 -2.61 -0.81 -2.79
CA TRP A 79 -1.25 -0.37 -3.09
C TRP A 79 -1.16 1.13 -3.40
N HIS A 80 -2.08 1.62 -4.23
CA HIS A 80 -1.99 2.92 -4.87
C HIS A 80 -2.76 3.99 -4.09
N HIS A 81 -4.01 3.74 -3.74
CA HIS A 81 -4.86 4.73 -3.10
C HIS A 81 -4.57 4.80 -1.58
N GLU A 82 -4.92 3.76 -0.84
CA GLU A 82 -4.81 3.76 0.62
C GLU A 82 -3.36 3.59 1.07
N GLY A 83 -2.60 2.76 0.35
CA GLY A 83 -1.17 2.57 0.58
C GLY A 83 -0.34 3.84 0.43
N ARG A 84 -0.74 4.79 -0.42
CA ARG A 84 -0.08 6.10 -0.48
C ARG A 84 -0.58 7.04 0.59
N ARG A 85 -1.88 7.07 0.87
CA ARG A 85 -2.45 7.92 1.92
C ARG A 85 -1.85 7.59 3.29
N ALA A 86 -1.73 6.31 3.65
CA ALA A 86 -1.10 5.90 4.91
C ALA A 86 0.36 6.40 5.03
N ARG A 87 1.16 6.18 3.99
CA ARG A 87 2.59 6.54 3.98
C ARG A 87 2.81 8.05 3.94
N MET A 88 2.04 8.77 3.11
CA MET A 88 2.14 10.21 2.99
C MET A 88 1.53 10.92 4.21
N GLY A 89 0.41 10.43 4.72
CA GLY A 89 -0.20 10.91 5.96
C GLY A 89 0.77 10.78 7.13
N THR A 90 1.50 9.67 7.23
CA THR A 90 2.56 9.54 8.25
C THR A 90 3.71 10.53 8.01
N ALA A 91 4.18 10.67 6.76
CA ALA A 91 5.27 11.58 6.43
C ALA A 91 4.95 13.06 6.71
N MET A 92 3.69 13.45 6.55
CA MET A 92 3.20 14.82 6.76
C MET A 92 2.54 15.01 8.14
N MET A 93 2.67 14.04 9.04
CA MET A 93 2.05 14.06 10.38
C MET A 93 0.52 14.27 10.37
N GLY A 94 -0.16 13.87 9.30
CA GLY A 94 -1.63 13.85 9.20
C GLY A 94 -2.17 12.55 9.79
N GLN A 95 -2.55 12.54 11.06
CA GLN A 95 -2.95 11.33 11.79
C GLN A 95 -4.20 10.68 11.18
N ASP A 96 -5.15 11.49 10.71
CA ASP A 96 -6.38 11.02 10.07
C ASP A 96 -6.09 10.28 8.75
N TYR A 97 -5.21 10.84 7.92
CA TYR A 97 -4.77 10.22 6.67
C TYR A 97 -3.80 9.05 6.86
N ALA A 98 -3.04 9.05 7.95
CA ALA A 98 -2.24 7.89 8.33
C ALA A 98 -3.15 6.73 8.78
N HIS A 99 -4.17 7.01 9.58
CA HIS A 99 -5.01 6.01 10.21
C HIS A 99 -6.31 5.73 9.44
N TRP A 100 -7.32 6.60 9.57
CA TRP A 100 -8.67 6.37 9.05
C TRP A 100 -8.70 6.27 7.53
N HIS A 101 -8.02 7.18 6.83
CA HIS A 101 -7.91 7.16 5.36
C HIS A 101 -6.65 6.43 4.86
N GLY A 102 -6.06 5.59 5.71
CA GLY A 102 -4.79 4.91 5.43
C GLY A 102 -4.81 3.48 5.95
N PHE A 103 -4.19 3.23 7.10
CA PHE A 103 -4.06 1.88 7.66
C PHE A 103 -5.39 1.16 7.95
N PHE A 104 -6.46 1.91 8.26
CA PHE A 104 -7.79 1.34 8.45
C PHE A 104 -8.37 0.80 7.13
N GLU A 105 -8.40 1.61 6.08
CA GLU A 105 -8.87 1.20 4.74
C GLU A 105 -7.97 0.09 4.15
N LEU A 106 -6.65 0.18 4.36
CA LEU A 106 -5.69 -0.89 4.00
C LEU A 106 -6.06 -2.24 4.64
N ALA A 107 -6.50 -2.24 5.90
CA ALA A 107 -6.88 -3.48 6.59
C ALA A 107 -8.16 -4.07 6.01
N GLN A 108 -9.12 -3.22 5.65
CA GLN A 108 -10.35 -3.64 4.98
C GLN A 108 -10.06 -4.22 3.60
N ASP A 109 -9.20 -3.58 2.81
CA ASP A 109 -8.85 -4.08 1.48
C ASP A 109 -8.07 -5.39 1.55
N LEU A 110 -7.17 -5.56 2.51
CA LEU A 110 -6.47 -6.83 2.70
C LEU A 110 -7.42 -7.97 3.08
N ASP A 111 -8.43 -7.70 3.92
CA ASP A 111 -9.48 -8.67 4.25
C ASP A 111 -10.34 -9.04 3.03
N LYS A 112 -10.76 -8.04 2.24
CA LYS A 112 -11.45 -8.28 0.95
C LYS A 112 -10.60 -9.15 0.02
N MET A 113 -9.30 -8.85 -0.12
CA MET A 113 -8.40 -9.65 -0.96
C MET A 113 -8.30 -11.10 -0.47
N LYS A 114 -8.18 -11.34 0.84
CA LYS A 114 -8.12 -12.71 1.40
C LYS A 114 -9.39 -13.51 1.08
N LYS A 115 -10.55 -12.87 1.21
CA LYS A 115 -11.85 -13.48 0.88
C LYS A 115 -11.96 -13.82 -0.59
N GLU A 116 -11.62 -12.87 -1.48
CA GLU A 116 -11.65 -13.11 -2.92
C GLU A 116 -10.63 -14.15 -3.36
N TYR A 117 -9.41 -14.10 -2.83
CA TYR A 117 -8.40 -15.12 -3.09
C TYR A 117 -8.91 -16.52 -2.74
N GLY A 118 -9.47 -16.71 -1.54
CA GLY A 118 -10.04 -18.00 -1.11
C GLY A 118 -11.21 -18.45 -2.00
N ARG A 119 -12.07 -17.52 -2.43
CA ARG A 119 -13.16 -17.79 -3.37
C ARG A 119 -12.63 -18.27 -4.73
N ILE A 120 -11.66 -17.56 -5.30
CA ILE A 120 -11.05 -17.89 -6.59
C ILE A 120 -10.39 -19.27 -6.55
N LYS A 121 -9.64 -19.58 -5.48
CA LYS A 121 -9.00 -20.91 -5.32
C LYS A 121 -10.03 -22.05 -5.25
N ARG A 122 -11.23 -21.80 -4.73
CA ARG A 122 -12.32 -22.80 -4.66
C ARG A 122 -13.10 -22.93 -5.97
N GLU A 123 -13.38 -21.82 -6.64
CA GLU A 123 -14.28 -21.76 -7.80
C GLU A 123 -13.55 -21.82 -9.14
N GLY A 124 -12.24 -21.57 -9.16
CA GLY A 124 -11.42 -21.55 -10.36
C GLY A 124 -11.63 -20.33 -11.25
N LYS A 125 -12.38 -19.30 -10.78
CA LYS A 125 -12.68 -18.09 -11.56
C LYS A 125 -12.82 -16.82 -10.71
N PRO A 126 -12.35 -15.66 -11.22
CA PRO A 126 -12.49 -14.35 -10.57
C PRO A 126 -13.88 -13.74 -10.77
N VAL A 127 -14.22 -12.76 -9.93
CA VAL A 127 -15.35 -11.87 -10.19
C VAL A 127 -14.88 -10.84 -11.22
N LYS A 128 -15.54 -10.80 -12.37
CA LYS A 128 -15.27 -9.82 -13.43
C LYS A 128 -16.03 -8.52 -13.13
N LYS A 129 -15.36 -7.37 -13.13
CA LYS A 129 -15.96 -6.03 -12.94
C LYS A 129 -16.22 -5.26 -14.24
N GLY A 130 -15.88 -5.85 -15.39
CA GLY A 130 -16.02 -5.21 -16.69
C GLY A 130 -14.96 -4.13 -16.89
N LYS A 131 -14.60 -3.85 -18.15
CA LYS A 131 -13.67 -2.73 -18.44
C LYS A 131 -14.30 -1.44 -17.93
N PRO A 132 -13.55 -0.54 -17.26
CA PRO A 132 -14.00 0.84 -17.12
C PRO A 132 -14.42 1.29 -18.53
N GLY A 133 -15.66 1.80 -18.66
CA GLY A 133 -16.11 2.37 -19.93
C GLY A 133 -15.05 3.36 -20.42
N LYS A 134 -14.94 3.59 -21.73
CA LYS A 134 -14.03 4.59 -22.33
C LYS A 134 -14.39 6.00 -21.83
N GLY A 135 -14.20 6.29 -20.55
CA GLY A 135 -14.20 7.61 -19.96
C GLY A 135 -12.82 8.15 -20.19
N GLY A 136 -12.71 9.00 -21.21
CA GLY A 136 -11.49 9.73 -21.51
C GLY A 136 -11.03 10.50 -20.28
N TYR A 137 -9.75 10.31 -19.96
CA TYR A 137 -8.93 11.37 -19.40
C TYR A 137 -8.28 12.11 -20.56
#